data_AF-A0A427B4M0-F1
#
_entry.id   AF-A0A427B4M0-F1
#
_cell.length_a   1.000
_cell.length_b   1.000
_cell.length_c   1.000
_cell.angle_alpha   90.00
_cell.angle_beta   90.00
_cell.angle_gamma   90.00
#
_symmetry.space_group_name_H-M   'P 1'
#
loop_
_entity.id
_entity.type
_entity.pdbx_description
1 polymer ?
#
loop_
_entity_poly.entity_id
_entity_poly.type
_entity_poly.pdbx_seq_one_letter_code
_entity_poly.pdbx_strand_id
1 'polypeptide(L)'
;MVLRRGFLCSLACLLSSIAVTAALGRQGDALDKLRKGATAASSSDFDTFAFSDLTSRLYAGYGSKEDDRIVELPGQPAGVDFDQYGGYVTVDDRSGRALFYYFAEAAGNRSSSEPLLLWLNGGVSHPQLRPGCSSLGYGAMEELGPFRVMSDGKTLYRNPYAWNSVANVLFLESPAGVGFSYSNTTSDYGESGDRKTAEDAFVFLVNWMERFPEYKGRDFYIAGESYAGHYVPQLAYTILQHKNQSAAGAAINLKGIAIGNAVINDETDARGIYDFFWTHALISDATVEAIHKYCNFSPNAVEEPPQCIDAAREASQVFEQLDIYNIYAPLCFSPNLTSPPKKPSVRLLRLPPSLLLDSSHVSNAWKSCRSTISIPVRISTSTHT
;
A
#
# COMPACT_ATOMS: atom_id res chain seq x y z
N MET A 1 -12.47 -59.22 -4.52
CA MET A 1 -13.41 -58.17 -4.06
C MET A 1 -12.71 -56.84 -3.67
N VAL A 2 -11.39 -56.81 -3.49
CA VAL A 2 -10.62 -55.57 -3.16
C VAL A 2 -10.23 -54.76 -4.42
N LEU A 3 -9.97 -55.41 -5.56
CA LEU A 3 -9.63 -54.71 -6.82
C LEU A 3 -10.79 -53.89 -7.44
N ARG A 4 -12.05 -54.25 -7.17
CA ARG A 4 -13.22 -53.53 -7.70
C ARG A 4 -13.48 -52.20 -6.96
N ARG A 5 -13.08 -52.07 -5.69
CA ARG A 5 -13.28 -50.85 -4.90
C ARG A 5 -12.25 -49.76 -5.22
N GLY A 6 -11.01 -50.14 -5.56
CA GLY A 6 -9.99 -49.17 -6.00
C GLY A 6 -10.36 -48.49 -7.31
N PHE A 7 -10.86 -49.24 -8.30
CA PHE A 7 -11.25 -48.70 -9.60
C PHE A 7 -12.45 -47.74 -9.53
N LEU A 8 -13.44 -48.04 -8.66
CA LEU A 8 -14.60 -47.16 -8.43
C LEU A 8 -14.21 -45.85 -7.70
N CYS A 9 -13.23 -45.90 -6.80
CA CYS A 9 -12.75 -44.72 -6.08
C CYS A 9 -11.90 -43.80 -7.00
N SER A 10 -11.05 -44.39 -7.83
CA SER A 10 -10.27 -43.63 -8.83
C SER A 10 -11.15 -43.01 -9.92
N LEU A 11 -12.21 -43.69 -10.36
CA LEU A 11 -13.16 -43.14 -11.34
C LEU A 11 -14.01 -42.01 -10.74
N ALA A 12 -14.41 -42.11 -9.46
CA ALA A 12 -15.13 -41.06 -8.75
C ALA A 12 -14.25 -39.81 -8.54
N CYS A 13 -12.96 -39.98 -8.22
CA CYS A 13 -12.01 -38.86 -8.12
C CYS A 13 -11.73 -38.21 -9.49
N LEU A 14 -11.67 -38.99 -10.57
CA LEU A 14 -11.52 -38.44 -11.93
C LEU A 14 -12.76 -37.67 -12.37
N LEU A 15 -13.96 -38.18 -12.09
CA LEU A 15 -15.22 -37.51 -12.41
C LEU A 15 -15.45 -36.26 -11.55
N SER A 16 -15.04 -36.25 -10.28
CA SER A 16 -15.06 -35.05 -9.43
C SER A 16 -14.04 -34.02 -9.90
N SER A 17 -12.86 -34.45 -10.36
CA SER A 17 -11.83 -33.55 -10.93
C SER A 17 -12.33 -32.87 -12.21
N ILE A 18 -13.00 -33.63 -13.09
CA ILE A 18 -13.58 -33.12 -14.35
C ILE A 18 -14.77 -32.18 -14.06
N ALA A 19 -15.60 -32.50 -13.07
CA ALA A 19 -16.71 -31.64 -12.65
C ALA A 19 -16.23 -30.34 -11.97
N VAL A 20 -15.15 -30.39 -11.19
CA VAL A 20 -14.54 -29.20 -10.54
C VAL A 20 -13.89 -28.28 -11.58
N THR A 21 -13.28 -28.82 -12.64
CA THR A 21 -12.79 -27.99 -13.76
C THR A 21 -13.90 -27.37 -14.61
N ALA A 22 -15.12 -27.89 -14.55
CA ALA A 22 -16.27 -27.32 -15.27
C ALA A 22 -17.06 -26.29 -14.44
N ALA A 23 -16.93 -26.31 -13.11
CA ALA A 23 -17.66 -25.43 -12.19
C ALA A 23 -16.86 -24.21 -11.69
N LEU A 24 -15.53 -24.25 -11.77
CA LEU A 24 -14.68 -23.10 -11.48
C LEU A 24 -14.44 -22.32 -12.77
N GLY A 25 -15.24 -21.26 -12.99
CA GLY A 25 -14.97 -20.29 -14.05
C GLY A 25 -13.51 -19.84 -13.96
N ARG A 26 -12.77 -19.92 -15.07
CA ARG A 26 -11.37 -19.48 -15.08
C ARG A 26 -11.35 -18.01 -14.69
N GLN A 27 -10.32 -17.53 -13.98
CA GLN A 27 -10.15 -16.10 -13.71
C GLN A 27 -10.22 -15.26 -15.02
N GLY A 28 -9.84 -15.85 -16.15
CA GLY A 28 -10.04 -15.27 -17.48
C GLY A 28 -11.51 -15.10 -17.89
N ASP A 29 -12.42 -16.00 -17.50
CA ASP A 29 -13.85 -15.90 -17.80
C ASP A 29 -14.53 -14.80 -16.96
N ALA A 30 -14.03 -14.56 -15.74
CA ALA A 30 -14.44 -13.43 -14.90
C ALA A 30 -14.01 -12.09 -15.52
N LEU A 31 -12.76 -12.02 -16.03
CA LEU A 31 -12.25 -10.87 -16.76
C LEU A 31 -13.01 -10.61 -18.08
N ASP A 32 -13.37 -11.68 -18.80
CA ASP A 32 -14.11 -11.59 -20.06
C ASP A 32 -15.57 -11.18 -19.84
N LYS A 33 -16.19 -11.62 -18.73
CA LYS A 33 -17.49 -11.12 -18.26
C LYS A 33 -17.43 -9.65 -17.84
N LEU A 34 -16.37 -9.21 -17.17
CA LEU A 34 -16.14 -7.80 -16.85
C LEU A 34 -15.98 -6.94 -18.11
N ARG A 35 -15.21 -7.40 -19.11
CA ARG A 35 -15.07 -6.70 -20.41
C ARG A 35 -16.39 -6.62 -21.18
N LYS A 36 -17.17 -7.72 -21.20
CA LYS A 36 -18.47 -7.77 -21.89
C LYS A 36 -19.56 -6.99 -21.16
N GLY A 37 -19.51 -6.93 -19.82
CA GLY A 37 -20.36 -6.09 -18.99
C GLY A 37 -20.09 -4.60 -19.18
N ALA A 38 -18.82 -4.20 -19.35
CA ALA A 38 -18.46 -2.81 -19.63
C ALA A 38 -19.02 -2.28 -20.97
N THR A 39 -19.27 -3.17 -21.94
CA THR A 39 -19.92 -2.81 -23.22
C THR A 39 -21.45 -2.85 -23.18
N ALA A 40 -22.04 -3.37 -22.11
CA ALA A 40 -23.49 -3.59 -21.98
C ALA A 40 -24.13 -2.90 -20.75
N ALA A 41 -23.35 -2.14 -19.97
CA ALA A 41 -23.87 -1.38 -18.85
C ALA A 41 -24.64 -0.16 -19.36
N SER A 42 -25.97 -0.31 -19.45
CA SER A 42 -26.88 0.81 -19.24
C SER A 42 -26.56 1.45 -17.89
N SER A 43 -26.34 2.76 -17.88
CA SER A 43 -26.31 3.67 -16.72
C SER A 43 -26.47 2.97 -15.37
N SER A 44 -25.42 2.32 -14.89
CA SER A 44 -25.31 2.06 -13.45
C SER A 44 -25.06 3.42 -12.81
N ASP A 45 -25.81 3.74 -11.76
CA ASP A 45 -25.59 4.86 -10.84
C ASP A 45 -24.21 4.74 -10.15
N PHE A 46 -23.13 4.77 -10.92
CA PHE A 46 -21.93 5.44 -10.43
C PHE A 46 -22.36 6.88 -10.36
N ASP A 47 -22.71 7.32 -9.16
CA ASP A 47 -22.75 8.73 -8.82
C ASP A 47 -21.45 9.30 -9.38
N THR A 48 -21.54 9.99 -10.51
CA THR A 48 -20.37 10.56 -11.18
C THR A 48 -19.83 11.54 -10.16
N PHE A 49 -18.82 11.13 -9.40
CA PHE A 49 -18.14 11.98 -8.45
C PHE A 49 -17.74 13.24 -9.20
N ALA A 50 -18.53 14.30 -9.03
CA ALA A 50 -18.21 15.61 -9.55
C ALA A 50 -17.04 16.08 -8.70
N PHE A 51 -15.83 15.82 -9.20
CA PHE A 51 -14.61 16.28 -8.54
C PHE A 51 -14.58 17.80 -8.56
N SER A 52 -13.99 18.35 -7.49
CA SER A 52 -13.88 19.79 -7.33
C SER A 52 -12.97 20.36 -8.41
N ASP A 53 -13.20 21.60 -8.85
CA ASP A 53 -12.22 22.31 -9.68
C ASP A 53 -10.97 22.61 -8.84
N LEU A 54 -9.89 21.88 -9.13
CA LEU A 54 -8.64 21.97 -8.37
C LEU A 54 -7.67 23.01 -8.93
N THR A 55 -8.02 23.72 -10.01
CA THR A 55 -7.11 24.67 -10.67
C THR A 55 -6.63 25.79 -9.73
N SER A 56 -7.47 26.20 -8.78
CA SER A 56 -7.13 27.22 -7.77
C SER A 56 -6.06 26.78 -6.75
N ARG A 57 -5.71 25.49 -6.71
CA ARG A 57 -4.69 24.90 -5.82
C ARG A 57 -3.42 24.47 -6.57
N LEU A 58 -3.34 24.80 -7.86
CA LEU A 58 -2.15 24.54 -8.67
C LEU A 58 -1.21 25.73 -8.58
N TYR A 59 -0.03 25.50 -8.01
CA TYR A 59 0.91 26.56 -7.68
C TYR A 59 2.11 26.47 -8.62
N ALA A 60 2.35 27.53 -9.40
CA ALA A 60 3.53 27.61 -10.25
C ALA A 60 4.77 27.97 -9.42
N GLY A 61 5.81 27.13 -9.46
CA GLY A 61 7.18 27.54 -9.12
C GLY A 61 7.51 27.76 -7.64
N TYR A 62 6.89 27.04 -6.71
CA TYR A 62 7.30 27.08 -5.29
C TYR A 62 8.47 26.13 -5.00
N GLY A 63 9.65 26.71 -4.75
CA GLY A 63 10.86 26.02 -4.28
C GLY A 63 11.63 25.29 -5.39
N SER A 64 12.93 25.07 -5.17
CA SER A 64 13.79 24.30 -6.07
C SER A 64 13.94 22.87 -5.56
N LYS A 65 14.04 21.88 -6.47
CA LYS A 65 14.40 20.50 -6.06
C LYS A 65 15.75 20.42 -5.36
N GLU A 66 16.67 21.34 -5.66
CA GLU A 66 18.00 21.36 -5.04
C GLU A 66 17.93 21.72 -3.55
N ASP A 67 16.91 22.49 -3.13
CA ASP A 67 16.68 22.82 -1.72
C ASP A 67 16.20 21.59 -0.93
N ASP A 68 15.51 20.68 -1.61
CA ASP A 68 15.03 19.41 -1.04
C ASP A 68 16.10 18.31 -1.10
N ARG A 69 17.28 18.56 -1.69
CA ARG A 69 18.29 17.51 -1.90
C ARG A 69 18.91 17.08 -0.58
N ILE A 70 18.90 15.77 -0.33
CA ILE A 70 19.53 15.16 0.83
C ILE A 70 20.91 14.67 0.42
N VAL A 71 21.96 15.35 0.90
CA VAL A 71 23.36 14.96 0.64
C VAL A 71 23.69 13.61 1.28
N GLU A 72 23.31 13.44 2.56
CA GLU A 72 23.55 12.21 3.31
C GLU A 72 22.56 12.13 4.49
N LEU A 73 21.95 10.97 4.70
CA LEU A 73 21.15 10.70 5.89
C LEU A 73 22.04 10.35 7.09
N PRO A 74 21.66 10.73 8.33
CA PRO A 74 22.34 10.25 9.52
C PRO A 74 22.38 8.71 9.56
N GLY A 75 23.59 8.14 9.70
CA GLY A 75 23.77 6.70 9.75
C GLY A 75 23.72 5.98 8.39
N GLN A 76 23.65 6.72 7.27
CA GLN A 76 23.67 6.15 5.92
C GLN A 76 24.98 5.41 5.63
N PRO A 77 24.94 4.23 4.96
CA PRO A 77 26.15 3.58 4.48
C PRO A 77 26.81 4.37 3.35
N ALA A 78 28.13 4.32 3.26
CA ALA A 78 28.88 4.90 2.14
C ALA A 78 28.57 4.18 0.80
N GLY A 79 28.84 4.85 -0.32
CA GLY A 79 28.69 4.27 -1.66
C GLY A 79 27.24 4.23 -2.17
N VAL A 80 26.44 5.23 -1.79
CA VAL A 80 25.12 5.46 -2.36
C VAL A 80 25.28 6.05 -3.76
N ASP A 81 24.61 5.42 -4.73
CA ASP A 81 24.74 5.63 -6.17
C ASP A 81 23.42 6.11 -6.80
N PHE A 82 22.65 6.89 -6.03
CA PHE A 82 21.43 7.58 -6.46
C PHE A 82 21.29 8.89 -5.70
N ASP A 83 20.59 9.86 -6.30
CA ASP A 83 20.16 11.07 -5.62
C ASP A 83 18.89 10.81 -4.82
N GLN A 84 18.74 11.53 -3.71
CA GLN A 84 17.56 11.44 -2.87
C GLN A 84 17.14 12.83 -2.37
N TYR A 85 15.85 13.03 -2.21
CA TYR A 85 15.23 14.31 -1.91
C TYR A 85 14.17 14.14 -0.83
N GLY A 86 13.95 15.18 -0.03
CA GLY A 86 12.87 15.20 0.95
C GLY A 86 12.46 16.62 1.27
N GLY A 87 11.16 16.87 1.22
CA GLY A 87 10.63 18.22 1.37
C GLY A 87 9.11 18.24 1.43
N TYR A 88 8.57 19.45 1.36
CA TYR A 88 7.14 19.69 1.45
C TYR A 88 6.60 20.28 0.16
N VAL A 89 5.38 19.87 -0.20
CA VAL A 89 4.59 20.49 -1.26
C VAL A 89 3.26 20.92 -0.66
N THR A 90 2.97 22.21 -0.77
CA THR A 90 1.69 22.79 -0.33
C THR A 90 0.58 22.32 -1.27
N VAL A 91 -0.50 21.80 -0.69
CA VAL A 91 -1.70 21.32 -1.41
C VAL A 91 -2.92 22.21 -1.17
N ASP A 92 -2.85 23.08 -0.16
CA ASP A 92 -3.86 24.10 0.13
C ASP A 92 -3.26 25.25 0.94
N ASP A 93 -3.04 26.38 0.28
CA ASP A 93 -2.50 27.61 0.89
C ASP A 93 -3.42 28.19 1.96
N ARG A 94 -4.75 28.07 1.79
CA ARG A 94 -5.71 28.71 2.70
C ARG A 94 -5.68 28.07 4.07
N SER A 95 -5.58 26.75 4.10
CA SER A 95 -5.45 25.99 5.34
C SER A 95 -4.01 25.85 5.80
N GLY A 96 -3.03 26.22 4.97
CA GLY A 96 -1.61 25.95 5.17
C GLY A 96 -1.32 24.45 5.25
N ARG A 97 -1.93 23.66 4.36
CA ARG A 97 -1.80 22.20 4.31
C ARG A 97 -0.70 21.80 3.35
N ALA A 98 0.28 21.06 3.85
CA ALA A 98 1.45 20.61 3.08
C ALA A 98 1.74 19.13 3.34
N LEU A 99 2.06 18.41 2.26
CA LEU A 99 2.42 16.99 2.34
C LEU A 99 3.94 16.84 2.22
N PHE A 100 4.50 16.03 3.11
CA PHE A 100 5.89 15.62 3.09
C PHE A 100 6.10 14.45 2.12
N TYR A 101 7.22 14.48 1.42
CA TYR A 101 7.65 13.38 0.57
C TYR A 101 9.11 13.02 0.82
N TYR A 102 9.43 11.75 0.58
CA TYR A 102 10.80 11.29 0.39
C TYR A 102 10.91 10.65 -0.99
N PHE A 103 11.89 11.06 -1.77
CA PHE A 103 12.09 10.61 -3.14
C PHE A 103 13.48 10.01 -3.29
N ALA A 104 13.56 8.77 -3.76
CA ALA A 104 14.81 8.10 -4.07
C ALA A 104 14.84 7.80 -5.57
N GLU A 105 15.80 8.41 -6.26
CA GLU A 105 15.99 8.16 -7.69
C GLU A 105 16.48 6.74 -7.96
N ALA A 106 16.35 6.32 -9.22
CA ALA A 106 16.79 5.01 -9.66
C ALA A 106 18.32 4.87 -9.55
N ALA A 107 18.78 3.82 -8.87
CA ALA A 107 20.19 3.56 -8.61
C ALA A 107 21.01 3.22 -9.85
N GLY A 108 22.28 3.63 -9.83
CA GLY A 108 23.26 3.33 -10.88
C GLY A 108 23.14 4.26 -12.09
N ASN A 109 22.84 5.54 -11.88
CA ASN A 109 22.70 6.57 -12.91
C ASN A 109 21.62 6.27 -13.98
N ARG A 110 20.52 5.62 -13.57
CA ARG A 110 19.40 5.25 -14.47
C ARG A 110 18.16 6.11 -14.30
N SER A 111 18.21 7.15 -13.45
CA SER A 111 17.03 7.97 -13.13
C SER A 111 16.35 8.57 -14.36
N SER A 112 17.14 8.97 -15.37
CA SER A 112 16.64 9.55 -16.62
C SER A 112 15.93 8.56 -17.56
N SER A 113 16.06 7.24 -17.37
CA SER A 113 15.44 6.22 -18.22
C SER A 113 14.34 5.42 -17.52
N GLU A 114 14.39 5.33 -16.19
CA GLU A 114 13.48 4.49 -15.40
C GLU A 114 12.14 5.21 -15.12
N PRO A 115 11.04 4.46 -14.91
CA PRO A 115 9.73 5.04 -14.64
C PRO A 115 9.67 5.78 -13.29
N LEU A 116 8.65 6.60 -13.11
CA LEU A 116 8.29 7.18 -11.81
C LEU A 116 7.23 6.31 -11.14
N LEU A 117 7.45 5.97 -9.88
CA LEU A 117 6.53 5.20 -9.05
C LEU A 117 6.17 6.00 -7.80
N LEU A 118 4.90 6.30 -7.61
CA LEU A 118 4.36 6.77 -6.34
C LEU A 118 4.04 5.56 -5.45
N TRP A 119 4.51 5.58 -4.21
CA TRP A 119 4.19 4.60 -3.18
C TRP A 119 3.36 5.23 -2.05
N LEU A 120 2.25 4.56 -1.71
CA LEU A 120 1.33 4.95 -0.65
C LEU A 120 1.11 3.77 0.32
N ASN A 121 1.52 3.91 1.58
CA ASN A 121 1.01 3.02 2.62
C ASN A 121 -0.44 3.40 2.98
N GLY A 122 -1.21 2.40 3.40
CA GLY A 122 -2.58 2.58 3.85
C GLY A 122 -2.66 3.09 5.29
N GLY A 123 -3.54 2.51 6.09
CA GLY A 123 -3.76 2.86 7.49
C GLY A 123 -5.23 2.70 7.84
N VAL A 124 -5.55 2.54 9.12
CA VAL A 124 -6.94 2.33 9.52
C VAL A 124 -7.65 3.67 9.64
N SER A 125 -8.64 3.92 8.79
CA SER A 125 -9.61 5.01 8.97
C SER A 125 -10.71 4.55 9.94
N HIS A 126 -10.40 4.45 11.22
CA HIS A 126 -11.45 4.28 12.24
C HIS A 126 -11.98 5.68 12.61
N PRO A 127 -13.30 5.89 12.80
CA PRO A 127 -13.87 7.21 13.15
C PRO A 127 -13.27 7.87 14.41
N GLN A 128 -12.51 7.11 15.20
CA GLN A 128 -11.84 7.57 16.43
C GLN A 128 -10.29 7.44 16.38
N LEU A 129 -9.71 6.83 15.33
CA LEU A 129 -8.26 6.75 15.13
C LEU A 129 -7.88 7.60 13.91
N ARG A 130 -7.07 8.62 14.16
CA ARG A 130 -6.63 9.63 13.19
C ARG A 130 -5.79 8.99 12.05
N PRO A 131 -5.76 9.62 10.86
CA PRO A 131 -5.66 8.91 9.60
C PRO A 131 -4.24 8.48 9.25
N GLY A 132 -4.13 7.31 8.61
CA GLY A 132 -2.99 6.92 7.77
C GLY A 132 -1.75 6.39 8.49
N CYS A 133 -1.07 5.47 7.84
CA CYS A 133 0.28 5.01 8.14
C CYS A 133 1.27 5.73 7.22
N SER A 134 2.46 6.03 7.73
CA SER A 134 3.47 6.78 7.00
C SER A 134 4.12 5.95 5.89
N SER A 135 4.12 6.47 4.66
CA SER A 135 4.85 5.88 3.53
C SER A 135 6.37 5.94 3.68
N LEU A 136 6.88 6.91 4.46
CA LEU A 136 8.30 6.96 4.81
C LEU A 136 8.63 5.87 5.83
N GLY A 137 7.85 5.77 6.91
CA GLY A 137 8.08 4.84 8.01
C GLY A 137 7.99 3.38 7.55
N TYR A 138 6.89 3.02 6.88
CA TYR A 138 6.68 1.67 6.39
C TYR A 138 7.40 1.46 5.04
N GLY A 139 6.88 2.05 3.97
CA GLY A 139 7.38 1.87 2.61
C GLY A 139 8.88 2.07 2.45
N ALA A 140 9.39 3.23 2.86
CA ALA A 140 10.78 3.59 2.60
C ALA A 140 11.77 2.91 3.57
N MET A 141 11.43 2.77 4.85
CA MET A 141 12.38 2.33 5.90
C MET A 141 12.21 0.86 6.32
N GLU A 142 11.02 0.27 6.14
CA GLU A 142 10.69 -1.08 6.59
C GLU A 142 10.29 -2.04 5.45
N GLU A 143 10.20 -1.57 4.21
CA GLU A 143 9.72 -2.37 3.09
C GLU A 143 10.64 -2.29 1.85
N LEU A 144 10.30 -1.43 0.90
CA LEU A 144 10.85 -1.44 -0.46
C LEU A 144 11.83 -0.30 -0.75
N GLY A 145 12.00 0.63 0.19
CA GLY A 145 12.95 1.73 0.02
C GLY A 145 14.42 1.31 0.04
N PRO A 146 15.31 2.27 -0.26
CA PRO A 146 16.73 2.02 -0.47
C PRO A 146 17.49 1.57 0.78
N PHE A 147 16.98 1.93 1.95
CA PHE A 147 17.62 1.66 3.24
C PHE A 147 16.66 0.98 4.19
N ARG A 148 17.24 0.28 5.16
CA ARG A 148 16.55 -0.27 6.32
C ARG A 148 17.20 0.25 7.59
N VAL A 149 16.38 0.49 8.61
CA VAL A 149 16.87 0.99 9.90
C VAL A 149 17.39 -0.18 10.73
N MET A 150 18.60 -0.04 11.25
CA MET A 150 19.20 -1.04 12.13
C MET A 150 18.53 -1.02 13.50
N SER A 151 18.67 -2.11 14.24
CA SER A 151 18.02 -2.26 15.55
C SER A 151 18.55 -1.31 16.64
N ASP A 152 19.57 -0.51 16.37
CA ASP A 152 20.03 0.58 17.24
C ASP A 152 19.22 1.87 17.05
N GLY A 153 18.32 1.92 16.05
CA GLY A 153 17.50 3.09 15.71
C GLY A 153 18.30 4.28 15.21
N LYS A 154 19.56 4.09 14.82
CA LYS A 154 20.51 5.16 14.48
C LYS A 154 21.25 4.94 13.18
N THR A 155 21.56 3.68 12.86
CA THR A 155 22.31 3.34 11.66
C THR A 155 21.39 2.75 10.60
N LEU A 156 21.76 2.95 9.33
CA LEU A 156 21.06 2.42 8.18
C LEU A 156 21.91 1.35 7.50
N TYR A 157 21.25 0.38 6.87
CA TYR A 157 21.90 -0.53 5.93
C TYR A 157 21.17 -0.53 4.60
N ARG A 158 21.90 -0.76 3.51
CA ARG A 158 21.35 -0.79 2.16
C ARG A 158 20.42 -1.99 2.00
N ASN A 159 19.23 -1.76 1.48
CA ASN A 159 18.31 -2.82 1.08
C ASN A 159 18.73 -3.39 -0.28
N PRO A 160 19.16 -4.67 -0.36
CA PRO A 160 19.58 -5.26 -1.64
C PRO A 160 18.40 -5.51 -2.59
N TYR A 161 17.17 -5.44 -2.11
CA TYR A 161 15.94 -5.65 -2.89
C TYR A 161 15.13 -4.36 -3.02
N ALA A 162 15.79 -3.20 -2.90
CA ALA A 162 15.13 -1.91 -3.02
C ALA A 162 14.49 -1.73 -4.40
N TRP A 163 13.28 -1.18 -4.44
CA TRP A 163 12.57 -0.95 -5.70
C TRP A 163 13.16 0.22 -6.49
N ASN A 164 13.92 1.11 -5.85
CA ASN A 164 14.70 2.11 -6.57
C ASN A 164 15.86 1.50 -7.40
N SER A 165 16.01 0.17 -7.42
CA SER A 165 16.84 -0.51 -8.41
C SER A 165 16.20 -0.59 -9.80
N VAL A 166 14.90 -0.31 -9.96
CA VAL A 166 14.17 -0.42 -11.24
C VAL A 166 13.15 0.72 -11.48
N ALA A 167 13.12 1.73 -10.60
CA ALA A 167 12.22 2.87 -10.71
C ALA A 167 12.78 4.07 -9.93
N ASN A 168 12.28 5.26 -10.23
CA ASN A 168 12.37 6.42 -9.35
C ASN A 168 11.20 6.36 -8.38
N VAL A 169 11.44 6.21 -7.08
CA VAL A 169 10.38 5.89 -6.10
C VAL A 169 10.09 7.09 -5.21
N LEU A 170 8.85 7.56 -5.27
CA LEU A 170 8.32 8.68 -4.51
C LEU A 170 7.42 8.17 -3.39
N PHE A 171 7.85 8.33 -2.14
CA PHE A 171 7.09 7.98 -0.94
C PHE A 171 6.37 9.23 -0.44
N LEU A 172 5.05 9.20 -0.42
CA LEU A 172 4.22 10.33 0.00
C LEU A 172 3.54 10.05 1.33
N GLU A 173 3.75 10.91 2.32
CA GLU A 173 3.00 10.87 3.58
C GLU A 173 1.66 11.59 3.40
N SER A 174 0.57 10.85 3.35
CA SER A 174 -0.77 11.37 3.07
C SER A 174 -1.83 10.57 3.86
N PRO A 175 -2.91 11.21 4.36
CA PRO A 175 -3.23 12.65 4.28
C PRO A 175 -2.43 13.52 5.27
N ALA A 176 -2.73 14.82 5.32
CA ALA A 176 -2.15 15.73 6.31
C ALA A 176 -2.42 15.24 7.75
N GLY A 177 -1.39 15.25 8.59
CA GLY A 177 -1.39 14.64 9.92
C GLY A 177 -0.68 13.28 9.97
N VAL A 178 -0.40 12.66 8.83
CA VAL A 178 0.45 11.46 8.73
C VAL A 178 1.91 11.87 8.75
N GLY A 179 2.67 11.31 9.71
CA GLY A 179 4.12 11.49 9.77
C GLY A 179 4.52 12.95 9.89
N PHE A 180 5.25 13.45 8.90
CA PHE A 180 5.70 14.84 8.83
C PHE A 180 4.72 15.77 8.10
N SER A 181 3.73 15.25 7.38
CA SER A 181 2.70 16.04 6.70
C SER A 181 1.79 16.76 7.69
N TYR A 182 1.43 18.02 7.41
CA TYR A 182 0.70 18.86 8.36
C TYR A 182 -0.32 19.79 7.71
N SER A 183 -1.19 20.36 8.54
CA SER A 183 -2.03 21.51 8.23
C SER A 183 -1.95 22.54 9.35
N ASN A 184 -1.89 23.83 8.98
CA ASN A 184 -2.02 24.92 9.94
C ASN A 184 -3.46 25.08 10.46
N THR A 185 -4.43 24.39 9.85
CA THR A 185 -5.84 24.43 10.23
C THR A 185 -6.25 23.13 10.92
N THR A 186 -6.52 23.18 12.23
CA THR A 186 -6.80 21.99 13.05
C THR A 186 -8.02 21.18 12.62
N SER A 187 -9.04 21.79 11.98
CA SER A 187 -10.22 21.06 11.50
C SER A 187 -9.90 20.08 10.37
N ASP A 188 -8.81 20.29 9.60
CA ASP A 188 -8.41 19.38 8.52
C ASP A 188 -8.15 17.95 9.02
N TYR A 189 -7.69 17.80 10.27
CA TYR A 189 -7.42 16.50 10.88
C TYR A 189 -8.70 15.72 11.25
N GLY A 190 -9.85 16.38 11.31
CA GLY A 190 -11.16 15.77 11.53
C GLY A 190 -12.01 15.61 10.26
N GLU A 191 -11.62 16.28 9.18
CA GLU A 191 -12.33 16.31 7.89
C GLU A 191 -11.61 15.49 6.80
N SER A 192 -10.62 14.69 7.19
CA SER A 192 -9.94 13.79 6.28
C SER A 192 -10.88 12.68 5.79
N GLY A 193 -10.78 12.35 4.51
CA GLY A 193 -11.57 11.29 3.89
C GLY A 193 -11.03 10.95 2.50
N ASP A 194 -11.48 9.82 1.97
CA ASP A 194 -11.12 9.24 0.69
C ASP A 194 -11.02 10.27 -0.45
N ARG A 195 -12.10 11.02 -0.70
CA ARG A 195 -12.15 12.06 -1.74
C ARG A 195 -11.10 13.16 -1.53
N LYS A 196 -11.06 13.77 -0.34
CA LYS A 196 -10.13 14.89 -0.03
C LYS A 196 -8.67 14.43 -0.16
N THR A 197 -8.38 13.20 0.28
CA THR A 197 -7.05 12.58 0.20
C THR A 197 -6.62 12.39 -1.26
N ALA A 198 -7.52 11.90 -2.12
CA ALA A 198 -7.24 11.73 -3.55
C ALA A 198 -7.04 13.09 -4.26
N GLU A 199 -7.86 14.10 -3.95
CA GLU A 199 -7.74 15.44 -4.51
C GLU A 199 -6.43 16.14 -4.06
N ASP A 200 -6.06 16.04 -2.78
CA ASP A 200 -4.81 16.61 -2.26
C ASP A 200 -3.58 15.89 -2.83
N ALA A 201 -3.62 14.55 -2.97
CA ALA A 201 -2.53 13.80 -3.60
C ALA A 201 -2.37 14.13 -5.10
N PHE A 202 -3.46 14.41 -5.80
CA PHE A 202 -3.40 14.91 -7.19
C PHE A 202 -2.73 16.28 -7.26
N VAL A 203 -3.14 17.23 -6.40
CA VAL A 203 -2.52 18.56 -6.33
C VAL A 203 -1.05 18.47 -5.97
N PHE A 204 -0.70 17.60 -5.01
CA PHE A 204 0.68 17.29 -4.68
C PHE A 204 1.47 16.87 -5.91
N LEU A 205 0.98 15.90 -6.69
CA LEU A 205 1.70 15.39 -7.87
C LEU A 205 1.93 16.48 -8.92
N VAL A 206 0.91 17.30 -9.21
CA VAL A 206 1.04 18.40 -10.16
C VAL A 206 2.08 19.41 -9.69
N ASN A 207 1.98 19.87 -8.45
CA ASN A 207 2.90 20.87 -7.89
C ASN A 207 4.32 20.29 -7.73
N TRP A 208 4.45 19.00 -7.39
CA TRP A 208 5.72 18.30 -7.30
C TRP A 208 6.39 18.20 -8.68
N MET A 209 5.64 17.92 -9.75
CA MET A 209 6.19 17.90 -11.12
C MET A 209 6.58 19.30 -11.63
N GLU A 210 6.05 20.39 -11.08
CA GLU A 210 6.60 21.74 -11.35
C GLU A 210 7.99 21.93 -10.72
N ARG A 211 8.24 21.33 -9.56
CA ARG A 211 9.55 21.31 -8.91
C ARG A 211 10.53 20.32 -9.57
N PHE A 212 10.01 19.22 -10.10
CA PHE A 212 10.75 18.14 -10.78
C PHE A 212 10.31 18.01 -12.26
N PRO A 213 10.56 19.04 -13.10
CA PRO A 213 10.01 19.11 -14.46
C PRO A 213 10.48 17.97 -15.39
N GLU A 214 11.63 17.36 -15.14
CA GLU A 214 12.17 16.23 -15.89
C GLU A 214 11.36 14.91 -15.75
N TYR A 215 10.41 14.89 -14.80
CA TYR A 215 9.47 13.78 -14.61
C TYR A 215 8.10 14.03 -15.26
N LYS A 216 7.84 15.22 -15.82
CA LYS A 216 6.63 15.46 -16.63
C LYS A 216 6.64 14.55 -17.86
N GLY A 217 5.53 13.87 -18.10
CA GLY A 217 5.38 12.91 -19.21
C GLY A 217 6.12 11.58 -19.01
N ARG A 218 6.87 11.40 -17.91
CA ARG A 218 7.50 10.13 -17.55
C ARG A 218 6.43 9.05 -17.36
N ASP A 219 6.72 7.82 -17.76
CA ASP A 219 5.87 6.68 -17.43
C ASP A 219 5.65 6.62 -15.92
N PHE A 220 4.40 6.78 -15.51
CA PHE A 220 4.03 6.95 -14.12
C PHE A 220 3.15 5.81 -13.64
N TYR A 221 3.49 5.25 -12.48
CA TYR A 221 2.75 4.18 -11.82
C TYR A 221 2.41 4.59 -10.40
N ILE A 222 1.30 4.08 -9.90
CA ILE A 222 0.89 4.27 -8.50
C ILE A 222 0.81 2.89 -7.86
N ALA A 223 1.53 2.70 -6.76
CA ALA A 223 1.45 1.50 -5.97
C ALA A 223 1.16 1.81 -4.50
N GLY A 224 0.58 0.85 -3.80
CA GLY A 224 0.36 0.98 -2.37
C GLY A 224 -0.14 -0.30 -1.74
N GLU A 225 -0.33 -0.25 -0.42
CA GLU A 225 -0.75 -1.41 0.37
C GLU A 225 -1.87 -1.11 1.38
N SER A 226 -2.56 -2.15 1.84
CA SER A 226 -3.61 -2.06 2.86
C SER A 226 -4.74 -1.12 2.42
N TYR A 227 -5.11 -0.11 3.22
CA TYR A 227 -6.13 0.87 2.86
C TYR A 227 -5.77 1.71 1.62
N ALA A 228 -4.53 1.65 1.12
CA ALA A 228 -4.21 2.21 -0.19
C ALA A 228 -4.95 1.51 -1.35
N GLY A 229 -5.65 0.40 -1.10
CA GLY A 229 -6.69 -0.12 -1.99
C GLY A 229 -7.82 0.87 -2.29
N HIS A 230 -8.02 1.87 -1.42
CA HIS A 230 -8.86 3.04 -1.69
C HIS A 230 -8.04 4.17 -2.32
N TYR A 231 -6.90 4.54 -1.73
CA TYR A 231 -6.11 5.69 -2.18
C TYR A 231 -5.62 5.58 -3.63
N VAL A 232 -5.06 4.43 -4.01
CA VAL A 232 -4.43 4.20 -5.32
C VAL A 232 -5.45 4.30 -6.46
N PRO A 233 -6.56 3.53 -6.49
CA PRO A 233 -7.51 3.62 -7.59
C PRO A 233 -8.27 4.96 -7.61
N GLN A 234 -8.57 5.56 -6.45
CA GLN A 234 -9.22 6.86 -6.41
C GLN A 234 -8.32 7.97 -6.94
N LEU A 235 -7.02 7.99 -6.58
CA LEU A 235 -6.05 8.93 -7.16
C LEU A 235 -5.88 8.71 -8.67
N ALA A 236 -5.78 7.45 -9.10
CA ALA A 236 -5.71 7.12 -10.53
C ALA A 236 -6.93 7.65 -11.29
N TYR A 237 -8.13 7.48 -10.73
CA TYR A 237 -9.36 8.02 -11.28
C TYR A 237 -9.35 9.55 -11.33
N THR A 238 -8.93 10.22 -10.25
CA THR A 238 -8.78 11.68 -10.19
C THR A 238 -7.83 12.20 -11.29
N ILE A 239 -6.70 11.53 -11.52
CA ILE A 239 -5.76 11.87 -12.60
C ILE A 239 -6.43 11.74 -13.97
N LEU A 240 -7.15 10.66 -14.23
CA LEU A 240 -7.83 10.42 -15.51
C LEU A 240 -8.90 11.48 -15.80
N GLN A 241 -9.64 11.92 -14.77
CA GLN A 241 -10.64 12.98 -14.90
C GLN A 241 -10.00 14.33 -15.28
N HIS A 242 -8.89 14.68 -14.64
CA HIS A 242 -8.21 15.96 -14.87
C HIS A 242 -7.29 15.98 -16.10
N LYS A 243 -7.00 14.81 -16.70
CA LYS A 243 -6.08 14.66 -17.84
C LYS A 243 -6.45 15.53 -19.04
N ASN A 244 -7.75 15.66 -19.33
CA ASN A 244 -8.25 16.45 -20.46
C ASN A 244 -8.75 17.84 -20.04
N GLN A 245 -8.69 18.18 -18.75
CA GLN A 245 -9.22 19.43 -18.22
C GLN A 245 -8.15 20.50 -18.04
N SER A 246 -6.87 20.11 -17.96
CA SER A 246 -5.76 21.06 -17.81
C SER A 246 -4.45 20.53 -18.40
N ALA A 247 -3.56 21.42 -18.82
CA ALA A 247 -2.20 21.07 -19.25
C ALA A 247 -1.41 20.40 -18.10
N ALA A 248 -1.71 20.78 -16.86
CA ALA A 248 -1.12 20.20 -15.66
C ALA A 248 -1.54 18.73 -15.46
N GLY A 249 -2.83 18.42 -15.61
CA GLY A 249 -3.32 17.03 -15.61
C GLY A 249 -2.75 16.21 -16.76
N ALA A 250 -2.56 16.81 -17.93
CA ALA A 250 -1.96 16.16 -19.09
C ALA A 250 -0.47 15.80 -18.89
N ALA A 251 0.23 16.45 -17.95
CA ALA A 251 1.63 16.16 -17.64
C ALA A 251 1.83 14.80 -16.94
N ILE A 252 0.79 14.24 -16.33
CA ILE A 252 0.86 12.94 -15.63
C ILE A 252 0.57 11.80 -16.63
N ASN A 253 1.60 11.08 -17.06
CA ASN A 253 1.50 9.95 -17.98
C ASN A 253 1.28 8.63 -17.22
N LEU A 254 0.11 8.49 -16.58
CA LEU A 254 -0.29 7.29 -15.84
C LEU A 254 -0.36 6.05 -16.75
N LYS A 255 0.38 5.01 -16.41
CA LYS A 255 0.45 3.72 -17.14
C LYS A 255 -0.23 2.56 -16.43
N GLY A 256 -0.28 2.57 -15.10
CA GLY A 256 -0.89 1.49 -14.35
C GLY A 256 -0.88 1.71 -12.84
N ILE A 257 -1.57 0.81 -12.16
CA ILE A 257 -1.64 0.76 -10.70
C ILE A 257 -1.31 -0.64 -10.19
N ALA A 258 -0.80 -0.73 -8.96
CA ALA A 258 -0.60 -1.98 -8.24
C ALA A 258 -1.04 -1.82 -6.77
N ILE A 259 -1.73 -2.80 -6.22
CA ILE A 259 -2.17 -2.78 -4.81
C ILE A 259 -1.82 -4.09 -4.13
N GLY A 260 -1.16 -4.03 -2.97
CA GLY A 260 -0.73 -5.18 -2.18
C GLY A 260 -1.58 -5.36 -0.93
N ASN A 261 -2.10 -6.57 -0.69
CA ASN A 261 -2.85 -6.92 0.53
C ASN A 261 -3.90 -5.86 0.93
N ALA A 262 -4.65 -5.40 -0.06
CA ALA A 262 -5.42 -4.17 0.04
C ALA A 262 -6.88 -4.40 0.43
N VAL A 263 -7.50 -3.40 1.07
CA VAL A 263 -8.96 -3.34 1.24
C VAL A 263 -9.57 -2.92 -0.10
N ILE A 264 -10.50 -3.72 -0.62
CA ILE A 264 -11.12 -3.52 -1.94
C ILE A 264 -12.64 -3.47 -1.81
N ASN A 265 -13.21 -4.37 -1.02
CA ASN A 265 -14.64 -4.45 -0.82
C ASN A 265 -14.94 -5.04 0.56
N ASP A 266 -15.51 -4.20 1.43
CA ASP A 266 -15.77 -4.55 2.83
C ASP A 266 -16.53 -5.87 2.99
N GLU A 267 -17.54 -6.14 2.17
CA GLU A 267 -18.34 -7.36 2.26
C GLU A 267 -17.49 -8.61 1.99
N THR A 268 -16.76 -8.63 0.88
CA THR A 268 -15.95 -9.80 0.51
C THR A 268 -14.71 -9.94 1.38
N ASP A 269 -14.10 -8.83 1.80
CA ASP A 269 -12.90 -8.82 2.65
C ASP A 269 -13.25 -9.28 4.07
N ALA A 270 -14.38 -8.81 4.62
CA ALA A 270 -14.87 -9.23 5.94
C ALA A 270 -15.32 -10.71 5.97
N ARG A 271 -15.87 -11.24 4.88
CA ARG A 271 -16.13 -12.68 4.78
C ARG A 271 -14.82 -13.47 4.66
N GLY A 272 -13.93 -13.00 3.81
CA GLY A 272 -12.67 -13.67 3.48
C GLY A 272 -11.74 -13.84 4.69
N ILE A 273 -11.73 -12.90 5.64
CA ILE A 273 -10.89 -13.02 6.85
C ILE A 273 -11.32 -14.20 7.74
N TYR A 274 -12.62 -14.48 7.87
CA TYR A 274 -13.10 -15.61 8.65
C TYR A 274 -12.83 -16.94 7.95
N ASP A 275 -12.99 -16.99 6.63
CA ASP A 275 -12.61 -18.15 5.83
C ASP A 275 -11.10 -18.42 5.93
N PHE A 276 -10.28 -17.36 5.92
CA PHE A 276 -8.84 -17.45 6.12
C PHE A 276 -8.51 -18.00 7.52
N PHE A 277 -9.12 -17.46 8.58
CA PHE A 277 -8.91 -17.97 9.94
C PHE A 277 -9.27 -19.45 10.07
N TRP A 278 -10.41 -19.88 9.50
CA TRP A 278 -10.84 -21.26 9.57
C TRP A 278 -9.91 -22.19 8.79
N THR A 279 -9.57 -21.85 7.55
CA THR A 279 -8.67 -22.66 6.71
C THR A 279 -7.23 -22.75 7.26
N HIS A 280 -6.86 -21.85 8.17
CA HIS A 280 -5.58 -21.87 8.89
C HIS A 280 -5.68 -22.43 10.31
N ALA A 281 -6.81 -23.09 10.66
CA ALA A 281 -7.06 -23.70 11.96
C ALA A 281 -6.94 -22.71 13.14
N LEU A 282 -7.29 -21.44 12.92
CA LEU A 282 -7.28 -20.39 13.94
C LEU A 282 -8.63 -20.26 14.68
N ILE A 283 -9.71 -20.74 14.07
CA ILE A 283 -11.06 -20.78 14.66
C ILE A 283 -11.71 -22.15 14.44
N SER A 284 -12.72 -22.47 15.23
CA SER A 284 -13.42 -23.76 15.17
C SER A 284 -14.42 -23.84 14.00
N ASP A 285 -14.77 -25.06 13.58
CA ASP A 285 -15.84 -25.32 12.63
C ASP A 285 -17.16 -24.67 13.09
N ALA A 286 -17.49 -24.79 14.38
CA ALA A 286 -18.71 -24.20 14.95
C ALA A 286 -18.72 -22.67 14.85
N THR A 287 -17.56 -22.02 15.03
CA THR A 287 -17.41 -20.56 14.93
C THR A 287 -17.66 -20.09 13.50
N VAL A 288 -17.01 -20.72 12.50
CA VAL A 288 -17.19 -20.30 11.09
C VAL A 288 -18.59 -20.60 10.57
N GLU A 289 -19.18 -21.74 10.96
CA GLU A 289 -20.57 -22.09 10.61
C GLU A 289 -21.57 -21.07 11.18
N ALA A 290 -21.35 -20.63 12.42
CA ALA A 290 -22.16 -19.57 13.03
C ALA A 290 -22.02 -18.25 12.28
N ILE A 291 -20.80 -17.86 11.92
CA ILE A 291 -20.54 -16.63 11.15
C ILE A 291 -21.24 -16.69 9.79
N HIS A 292 -21.07 -17.75 9.01
CA HIS A 292 -21.71 -17.89 7.70
C HIS A 292 -23.23 -17.90 7.76
N LYS A 293 -23.79 -18.42 8.86
CA LYS A 293 -25.24 -18.55 9.02
C LYS A 293 -25.91 -17.28 9.54
N TYR A 294 -25.26 -16.56 10.43
CA TYR A 294 -25.89 -15.48 11.19
C TYR A 294 -25.36 -14.08 10.84
N CYS A 295 -24.14 -13.92 10.33
CA CYS A 295 -23.58 -12.61 10.03
C CYS A 295 -24.04 -12.06 8.68
N ASN A 296 -24.35 -10.76 8.61
CA ASN A 296 -24.73 -10.08 7.39
C ASN A 296 -23.68 -9.03 6.97
N PHE A 297 -22.74 -9.46 6.13
CA PHE A 297 -21.63 -8.62 5.63
C PHE A 297 -22.04 -7.48 4.67
N SER A 298 -23.33 -7.30 4.39
CA SER A 298 -23.80 -6.22 3.53
C SER A 298 -23.46 -4.86 4.13
N PRO A 299 -22.99 -3.87 3.35
CA PRO A 299 -22.70 -2.53 3.85
C PRO A 299 -23.94 -1.78 4.39
N ASN A 300 -25.15 -2.26 4.06
CA ASN A 300 -26.42 -1.71 4.53
C ASN A 300 -26.96 -2.43 5.78
N ALA A 301 -26.22 -3.38 6.35
CA ALA A 301 -26.61 -4.06 7.58
C ALA A 301 -26.59 -3.06 8.74
N VAL A 302 -27.72 -2.89 9.43
CA VAL A 302 -27.88 -1.92 10.52
C VAL A 302 -27.58 -2.55 11.88
N GLU A 303 -27.93 -3.82 12.06
CA GLU A 303 -27.72 -4.57 13.30
C GLU A 303 -27.33 -6.01 12.97
N GLU A 304 -26.37 -6.54 13.73
CA GLU A 304 -25.98 -7.96 13.67
C GLU A 304 -26.70 -8.74 14.78
N PRO A 305 -27.19 -9.96 14.50
CA PRO A 305 -27.83 -10.77 15.52
C PRO A 305 -26.82 -11.18 16.61
N PRO A 306 -27.26 -11.42 17.86
CA PRO A 306 -26.37 -11.79 18.96
C PRO A 306 -25.44 -12.96 18.66
N GLN A 307 -25.91 -13.94 17.88
CA GLN A 307 -25.13 -15.10 17.46
C GLN A 307 -23.94 -14.73 16.57
N CYS A 308 -24.12 -13.76 15.66
CA CYS A 308 -23.01 -13.25 14.85
C CYS A 308 -22.01 -12.51 15.75
N ILE A 309 -22.49 -11.62 16.62
CA ILE A 309 -21.64 -10.86 17.54
C ILE A 309 -20.81 -11.79 18.42
N ASP A 310 -21.42 -12.83 18.98
CA ASP A 310 -20.74 -13.81 19.83
C ASP A 310 -19.69 -14.60 19.04
N ALA A 311 -20.00 -15.06 17.83
CA ALA A 311 -19.06 -15.80 16.98
C ALA A 311 -17.91 -14.92 16.47
N ALA A 312 -18.19 -13.67 16.09
CA ALA A 312 -17.17 -12.70 15.70
C ALA A 312 -16.25 -12.35 16.87
N ARG A 313 -16.79 -12.24 18.09
CA ARG A 313 -16.00 -12.02 19.32
C ARG A 313 -15.10 -13.22 19.65
N GLU A 314 -15.57 -14.44 19.42
CA GLU A 314 -14.72 -15.62 19.56
C GLU A 314 -13.58 -15.59 18.53
N ALA A 315 -13.90 -15.34 17.26
CA ALA A 315 -12.92 -15.22 16.19
C ALA A 315 -11.92 -14.08 16.44
N SER A 316 -12.33 -12.99 17.10
CA SER A 316 -11.43 -11.87 17.38
C SER A 316 -10.31 -12.19 18.37
N GLN A 317 -10.39 -13.31 19.11
CA GLN A 317 -9.29 -13.75 19.98
C GLN A 317 -8.00 -14.03 19.21
N VAL A 318 -8.10 -14.31 17.90
CA VAL A 318 -6.93 -14.45 17.00
C VAL A 318 -6.06 -13.19 17.03
N PHE A 319 -6.67 -12.00 17.08
CA PHE A 319 -5.94 -10.72 17.12
C PHE A 319 -5.11 -10.52 18.40
N GLU A 320 -5.46 -11.20 19.49
CA GLU A 320 -4.75 -11.06 20.78
C GLU A 320 -3.51 -11.94 20.87
N GLN A 321 -3.49 -13.05 20.12
CA GLN A 321 -2.48 -14.11 20.27
C GLN A 321 -1.44 -14.09 19.15
N LEU A 322 -1.76 -13.50 18.00
CA LEU A 322 -0.96 -13.58 16.79
C LEU A 322 -0.76 -12.22 16.12
N ASP A 323 0.31 -12.11 15.34
CA ASP A 323 0.47 -11.02 14.41
C ASP A 323 -0.39 -11.29 13.17
N ILE A 324 -1.51 -10.58 13.03
CA ILE A 324 -2.41 -10.77 11.89
C ILE A 324 -1.80 -10.39 10.55
N TYR A 325 -0.72 -9.59 10.55
CA TYR A 325 -0.01 -9.22 9.34
C TYR A 325 0.96 -10.34 8.90
N ASN A 326 1.29 -11.28 9.80
CA ASN A 326 2.02 -12.50 9.50
C ASN A 326 1.81 -13.56 10.60
N ILE A 327 0.85 -14.45 10.42
CA ILE A 327 0.43 -15.44 11.44
C ILE A 327 1.52 -16.45 11.84
N TYR A 328 2.62 -16.52 11.10
CA TYR A 328 3.76 -17.39 11.39
C TYR A 328 4.96 -16.64 11.97
N ALA A 329 4.90 -15.31 12.04
CA ALA A 329 5.98 -14.50 12.58
C ALA A 329 5.95 -14.50 14.12
N PRO A 330 7.11 -14.41 14.78
CA PRO A 330 7.16 -14.18 16.21
C PRO A 330 6.70 -12.76 16.55
N LEU A 331 5.95 -12.63 17.64
CA LEU A 331 5.54 -11.33 18.16
C LEU A 331 6.74 -10.49 18.65
N CYS A 332 6.62 -9.17 18.50
CA CYS A 332 7.57 -8.22 19.05
C CYS A 332 7.21 -7.88 20.51
N PHE A 333 7.96 -8.43 21.47
CA PHE A 333 7.72 -8.20 22.90
C PHE A 333 8.55 -7.07 23.51
N SER A 334 9.46 -6.45 22.75
CA SER A 334 10.37 -5.42 23.26
C SER A 334 10.49 -4.27 22.27
N PRO A 335 10.09 -3.05 22.66
CA PRO A 335 10.32 -1.85 21.86
C PRO A 335 11.77 -1.34 21.97
N ASN A 336 12.61 -1.95 22.82
CA ASN A 336 13.95 -1.44 23.10
C ASN A 336 14.90 -1.59 21.90
N LEU A 337 15.60 -0.49 21.60
CA LEU A 337 16.74 -0.46 20.69
C LEU A 337 17.91 -1.26 21.27
N THR A 338 18.71 -1.88 20.40
CA THR A 338 19.85 -2.71 20.80
C THR A 338 21.17 -2.10 20.35
N SER A 339 22.15 -2.01 21.25
CA SER A 339 23.52 -1.61 20.94
C SER A 339 24.51 -2.65 21.48
N PRO A 340 25.40 -3.24 20.64
CA PRO A 340 25.55 -2.98 19.21
C PRO A 340 24.35 -3.46 18.37
N PRO A 341 24.13 -2.91 17.17
CA PRO A 341 23.00 -3.30 16.34
C PRO A 341 23.10 -4.77 15.90
N LYS A 342 21.94 -5.42 15.78
CA LYS A 342 21.84 -6.82 15.33
C LYS A 342 22.27 -6.91 13.87
N LYS A 343 23.04 -7.95 13.53
CA LYS A 343 23.41 -8.22 12.13
C LYS A 343 22.15 -8.52 11.30
N PRO A 344 21.92 -7.83 10.18
CA PRO A 344 20.79 -8.14 9.29
C PRO A 344 20.87 -9.57 8.76
N SER A 345 19.76 -10.32 8.82
CA SER A 345 19.66 -11.64 8.18
C SER A 345 19.39 -11.51 6.68
N VAL A 346 20.31 -10.87 5.94
CA VAL A 346 20.21 -10.77 4.48
C VAL A 346 20.81 -12.04 3.88
N ARG A 347 19.96 -13.05 3.62
CA ARG A 347 20.35 -14.15 2.75
C ARG A 347 20.26 -13.63 1.32
N LEU A 348 21.41 -13.38 0.70
CA LEU A 348 21.48 -13.27 -0.77
C LEU A 348 21.05 -14.64 -1.30
N LEU A 349 19.82 -14.74 -1.78
CA LEU A 349 19.40 -15.88 -2.59
C LEU A 349 20.18 -15.79 -3.91
N ARG A 350 21.41 -16.30 -3.92
CA ARG A 350 22.09 -16.66 -5.17
C ARG A 350 21.32 -17.85 -5.71
N LEU A 351 20.24 -17.60 -6.45
CA LEU A 351 19.59 -18.63 -7.22
C LEU A 351 20.61 -19.12 -8.27
N PRO A 352 21.02 -20.40 -8.25
CA PRO A 352 21.76 -20.96 -9.35
C PRO A 352 20.89 -20.88 -10.62
N PRO A 353 21.46 -20.67 -11.82
CA PRO A 353 20.70 -20.63 -13.08
C PRO A 353 19.84 -21.88 -13.35
N SER A 354 20.10 -22.98 -12.63
CA SER A 354 19.45 -24.28 -12.80
C SER A 354 18.16 -24.48 -11.99
N LEU A 355 17.67 -23.50 -11.22
CA LEU A 355 16.51 -23.66 -10.31
C LEU A 355 15.29 -22.78 -10.67
N LEU A 356 15.17 -22.33 -11.92
CA LEU A 356 13.89 -21.84 -12.44
C LEU A 356 12.96 -23.04 -12.67
N LEU A 357 12.10 -23.29 -11.66
CA LEU A 357 10.98 -24.25 -11.54
C LEU A 357 11.19 -25.29 -10.42
N ASP A 358 10.74 -24.98 -9.20
CA ASP A 358 9.76 -25.77 -8.44
C ASP A 358 9.33 -24.96 -7.20
N SER A 359 8.02 -24.79 -7.03
CA SER A 359 7.38 -23.95 -6.02
C SER A 359 7.13 -24.70 -4.72
N SER A 360 8.18 -25.28 -4.14
CA SER A 360 8.07 -25.89 -2.81
C SER A 360 9.26 -25.49 -1.93
N HIS A 361 8.92 -24.87 -0.79
CA HIS A 361 9.80 -24.41 0.29
C HIS A 361 10.41 -23.02 0.16
N VAL A 362 9.58 -22.01 0.46
CA VAL A 362 10.06 -20.77 1.09
C VAL A 362 9.50 -20.73 2.51
N SER A 363 10.26 -21.27 3.46
CA SER A 363 10.09 -20.96 4.88
C SER A 363 11.39 -20.36 5.42
N ASN A 364 11.24 -19.33 6.24
CA ASN A 364 12.24 -18.59 7.01
C ASN A 364 12.97 -17.44 6.29
N ALA A 365 12.47 -16.22 6.50
CA ALA A 365 13.12 -15.20 7.33
C ALA A 365 12.43 -13.83 7.17
N TRP A 366 11.43 -13.53 8.02
CA TRP A 366 10.94 -12.18 8.23
C TRP A 366 10.93 -11.93 9.74
N LYS A 367 11.73 -10.98 10.20
CA LYS A 367 11.64 -10.42 11.55
C LYS A 367 11.44 -8.93 11.36
N SER A 368 10.19 -8.49 11.39
CA SER A 368 9.87 -7.06 11.55
C SER A 368 9.63 -6.80 13.03
N CYS A 369 10.34 -5.81 13.57
CA CYS A 369 10.02 -5.21 14.86
C CYS A 369 9.35 -3.87 14.53
N ARG A 370 8.06 -3.73 14.87
CA ARG A 370 7.42 -2.42 15.00
C ARG A 370 8.18 -1.63 16.06
N SER A 371 8.77 -0.52 15.66
CA SER A 371 9.13 0.58 16.54
C SER A 371 8.91 1.86 15.78
N THR A 372 8.28 2.85 16.41
CA THR A 372 8.22 4.21 15.90
C THR A 372 9.65 4.71 15.70
N ILE A 373 10.13 4.68 14.46
CA ILE A 373 11.45 5.18 14.11
C ILE A 373 11.35 6.70 13.99
N SER A 374 11.95 7.42 14.94
CA SER A 374 12.26 8.83 14.79
C SER A 374 13.64 8.96 14.15
N ILE A 375 13.71 8.97 12.82
CA ILE A 375 14.92 9.46 12.13
C ILE A 375 14.84 10.99 12.18
N PRO A 376 15.79 11.69 12.81
CA PRO A 376 15.89 13.13 12.66
C PRO A 376 16.34 13.42 11.23
N VAL A 377 15.38 13.65 10.33
CA VAL A 377 15.65 14.30 9.04
C VAL A 377 15.96 15.76 9.36
N ARG A 378 17.18 16.21 9.07
CA ARG A 378 17.55 17.62 9.20
C ARG A 378 16.92 18.36 8.00
N ILE A 379 15.67 18.79 8.17
CA ILE A 379 14.95 19.57 7.17
C ILE A 379 15.47 21.00 7.24
N SER A 380 16.08 21.50 6.16
CA SER A 380 16.47 22.90 6.02
C SER A 380 15.20 23.73 5.78
N THR A 381 14.59 24.24 6.84
CA THR A 381 13.53 25.24 6.69
C THR A 381 14.18 26.58 6.33
N SER A 382 14.16 26.96 5.04
CA SER A 382 14.43 28.35 4.67
C SER A 382 13.22 29.19 5.08
N THR A 383 13.25 29.70 6.31
CA THR A 383 12.33 30.75 6.73
C THR A 383 12.78 32.04 6.04
N HIS A 384 12.10 32.43 4.96
CA HIS A 384 12.14 33.82 4.54
C HIS A 384 11.11 34.60 5.38
N THR A 385 11.67 35.60 6.07
CA THR A 385 11.03 36.61 6.93
C THR A 385 9.78 37.24 6.36
#